data_AF-Q6DKZ5-F1
#
_entry.id   AF-Q6DKZ5-F1
#
_cell.length_a   1.000
_cell.length_b   1.000
_cell.length_c   1.000
_cell.angle_alpha   90.00
_cell.angle_beta   90.00
_cell.angle_gamma   90.00
#
_symmetry.space_group_name_H-M   'P 1'
#
loop_
_entity.id
_entity.type
_entity.pdbx_description
1 polymer ?
#
loop_
_entity_poly.entity_id
_entity_poly.type
_entity_poly.pdbx_seq_one_letter_code
_entity_poly.pdbx_strand_id
1 'polypeptide(L)'
;DLRHPCSSGIDLPEISCMVASTAGEVAMSSEEMVYNVVLKQAALVNKQPSGVTRDLDVNPDIALPGTLSLLSEAYDRCGEVCAEYAKTFYLGTLLMTSERRRAIWAIYVWCRRTDELVDGPNASHITPTALDRWESRLEDLFRGRPFDMLDAALSDTVTKFPVDIQPFRDMIEGMRMDLRKSRYKNFDELYLYCYYVAGTVGLMSVPVMGIAPDSQATTESVYNAALALGIANQLTNILRDVGEDARRGRVYLPQDELAQAGLSDDDIFAGEVTIKWRNFMKNQIKRARMFFDMAENGV
;
A
#
# COMPACT_ATOMS: atom_id res chain seq x y z
N ASP A 1 35.41 16.90 39.77
CA ASP A 1 34.87 17.58 38.57
C ASP A 1 34.90 16.62 37.40
N LEU A 2 33.94 15.70 37.20
CA LEU A 2 32.55 15.89 36.75
C LEU A 2 32.43 16.82 35.53
N ARG A 3 32.37 16.25 34.31
CA ARG A 3 31.16 16.16 33.46
C ARG A 3 31.48 15.63 32.05
N HIS A 4 30.84 14.52 31.70
CA HIS A 4 30.55 14.10 30.33
C HIS A 4 29.45 15.00 29.72
N PRO A 5 29.40 15.20 28.38
CA PRO A 5 28.21 15.69 27.71
C PRO A 5 27.31 14.54 27.25
N CYS A 6 26.01 14.80 27.32
CA CYS A 6 24.89 13.88 27.25
C CYS A 6 24.48 13.52 25.81
N SER A 7 23.88 12.33 25.71
CA SER A 7 23.10 11.78 24.60
C SER A 7 21.85 12.60 24.28
N SER A 8 21.42 12.58 23.01
CA SER A 8 20.03 12.77 22.60
C SER A 8 19.70 11.80 21.46
N GLY A 9 19.42 10.55 21.85
CA GLY A 9 18.69 9.59 21.02
C GLY A 9 17.20 9.95 21.02
N ILE A 10 16.54 9.71 19.89
CA ILE A 10 15.11 9.91 19.71
C ILE A 10 14.40 8.72 20.36
N ASP A 11 13.68 8.96 21.46
CA ASP A 11 12.77 7.97 22.07
C ASP A 11 11.49 7.89 21.23
N LEU A 12 11.31 6.77 20.52
CA LEU A 12 10.01 6.33 20.02
C LEU A 12 9.23 5.69 21.18
N PRO A 13 7.91 5.93 21.31
CA PRO A 13 7.12 5.23 22.32
C PRO A 13 6.96 3.75 21.92
N GLU A 14 7.65 2.86 22.64
CA GLU A 14 7.42 1.42 22.60
C GLU A 14 5.96 1.11 22.97
N ILE A 15 5.13 0.77 21.98
CA ILE A 15 3.86 0.10 22.19
C ILE A 15 4.13 -1.41 22.07
N SER A 16 4.87 -1.96 23.04
CA SER A 16 5.16 -3.39 23.10
C SER A 16 4.01 -4.11 23.82
N CYS A 17 3.15 -4.77 23.07
CA CYS A 17 2.22 -5.76 23.63
C CYS A 17 2.81 -7.16 23.39
N MET A 18 3.75 -7.56 24.25
CA MET A 18 4.29 -8.92 24.22
C MET A 18 3.23 -9.92 24.67
N VAL A 19 2.73 -10.72 23.74
CA VAL A 19 1.93 -11.91 24.05
C VAL A 19 2.91 -13.03 24.35
N ALA A 20 3.08 -13.36 25.64
CA ALA A 20 3.85 -14.53 26.05
C ALA A 20 3.09 -15.81 25.65
N SER A 21 3.50 -16.44 24.53
CA SER A 21 3.12 -17.82 24.23
C SER A 21 4.16 -18.77 24.84
N THR A 22 3.67 -19.83 25.48
CA THR A 22 4.54 -20.88 26.01
C THR A 22 4.86 -21.87 24.89
N ALA A 23 6.17 -22.04 24.66
CA ALA A 23 6.84 -22.91 23.68
C ALA A 23 6.91 -22.39 22.22
N GLY A 24 8.07 -21.81 21.87
CA GLY A 24 8.85 -22.34 20.74
C GLY A 24 8.78 -21.66 19.37
N GLU A 25 8.51 -20.36 19.28
CA GLU A 25 8.93 -19.44 18.21
C GLU A 25 8.38 -18.06 18.61
N VAL A 26 9.23 -17.05 18.81
CA VAL A 26 8.72 -15.68 18.99
C VAL A 26 8.22 -15.27 17.61
N ALA A 27 6.91 -15.38 17.40
CA ALA A 27 6.29 -14.90 16.17
C ALA A 27 6.58 -13.39 16.06
N MET A 28 7.31 -13.00 15.01
CA MET A 28 7.62 -11.62 14.67
C MET A 28 6.31 -10.81 14.54
N SER A 29 6.29 -9.58 15.03
CA SER A 29 5.10 -8.73 14.91
C SER A 29 4.82 -8.38 13.45
N SER A 30 3.58 -7.99 13.13
CA SER A 30 3.25 -7.54 11.77
C SER A 30 4.04 -6.29 11.40
N GLU A 31 4.29 -5.40 12.36
CA GLU A 31 5.12 -4.20 12.18
C GLU A 31 6.57 -4.54 11.84
N GLU A 32 7.18 -5.49 12.55
CA GLU A 32 8.55 -5.95 12.28
C GLU A 32 8.66 -6.63 10.90
N MET A 33 7.65 -7.42 10.52
CA MET A 33 7.57 -8.03 9.18
C MET A 33 7.57 -6.96 8.08
N VAL A 34 6.70 -5.97 8.22
CA VAL A 34 6.53 -4.89 7.24
C VAL A 34 7.77 -4.00 7.20
N TYR A 35 8.36 -3.70 8.34
CA TYR A 35 9.62 -2.94 8.43
C TYR A 35 10.76 -3.63 7.68
N ASN A 36 10.85 -4.97 7.75
CA ASN A 36 11.84 -5.73 6.96
C ASN A 36 11.60 -5.61 5.45
N VAL A 37 10.35 -5.45 5.00
CA VAL A 37 10.05 -5.15 3.59
C VAL A 37 10.55 -3.75 3.25
N VAL A 38 10.24 -2.74 4.08
CA VAL A 38 10.71 -1.36 3.89
C VAL A 38 12.23 -1.29 3.75
N LEU A 39 12.98 -1.97 4.62
CA LEU A 39 14.45 -2.00 4.56
C LEU A 39 14.95 -2.57 3.23
N LYS A 40 14.32 -3.63 2.72
CA LYS A 40 14.66 -4.21 1.41
C LYS A 40 14.37 -3.22 0.27
N GLN A 41 13.21 -2.56 0.29
CA GLN A 41 12.83 -1.57 -0.73
C GLN A 41 13.78 -0.37 -0.73
N ALA A 42 14.11 0.17 0.45
CA ALA A 42 15.05 1.28 0.58
C ALA A 42 16.46 0.90 0.09
N ALA A 43 16.91 -0.31 0.39
CA ALA A 43 18.21 -0.80 -0.07
C ALA A 43 18.27 -0.99 -1.61
N LEU A 44 17.16 -1.39 -2.25
CA LEU A 44 17.10 -1.55 -3.72
C LEU A 44 17.27 -0.21 -4.44
N VAL A 45 16.59 0.84 -3.97
CA VAL A 45 16.72 2.19 -4.53
C VAL A 45 18.13 2.75 -4.34
N ASN A 46 18.73 2.54 -3.16
CA ASN A 46 20.10 3.01 -2.90
C ASN A 46 21.17 2.32 -3.77
N LYS A 47 20.92 1.08 -4.22
CA LYS A 47 21.82 0.33 -5.10
C LYS A 47 21.71 0.74 -6.57
N GLN A 48 20.62 1.39 -6.97
CA GLN A 48 20.46 1.96 -8.31
C GLN A 48 20.63 3.49 -8.20
N PRO A 49 21.87 4.02 -8.27
CA PRO A 49 22.06 5.46 -8.25
C PRO A 49 21.24 6.08 -9.39
N SER A 50 20.61 7.21 -9.10
CA SER A 50 19.78 8.08 -9.94
C SER A 50 20.55 8.73 -11.11
N GLY A 51 21.37 7.92 -11.80
CA GLY A 51 22.24 8.30 -12.90
C GLY A 51 22.57 7.14 -13.85
N VAL A 52 22.02 5.93 -13.66
CA VAL A 52 21.94 4.97 -14.75
C VAL A 52 20.57 5.19 -15.40
N THR A 53 20.49 6.19 -16.29
CA THR A 53 19.76 5.92 -17.52
C THR A 53 20.31 4.59 -18.00
N ARG A 54 19.48 3.54 -18.00
CA ARG A 54 19.75 2.47 -18.95
C ARG A 54 19.63 3.15 -20.30
N ASP A 55 20.71 3.76 -20.76
CA ASP A 55 21.05 3.87 -22.16
C ASP A 55 21.24 2.41 -22.60
N LEU A 56 20.12 1.68 -22.67
CA LEU A 56 19.93 0.81 -23.79
C LEU A 56 20.06 1.78 -24.94
N ASP A 57 21.18 1.73 -25.64
CA ASP A 57 21.26 2.10 -27.04
C ASP A 57 20.17 1.28 -27.73
N VAL A 58 18.92 1.74 -27.62
CA VAL A 58 17.86 1.38 -28.52
C VAL A 58 18.30 2.10 -29.78
N ASN A 59 19.04 1.37 -30.61
CA ASN A 59 19.26 1.76 -31.98
C ASN A 59 17.89 2.24 -32.53
N PRO A 60 17.71 3.54 -32.81
CA PRO A 60 16.40 4.10 -33.16
C PRO A 60 15.80 3.47 -34.42
N ASP A 61 16.62 2.72 -35.16
CA ASP A 61 16.28 2.19 -36.47
C ASP A 61 15.56 0.83 -36.45
N ILE A 62 15.21 0.26 -35.28
CA ILE A 62 14.36 -0.94 -35.20
C ILE A 62 13.30 -0.86 -34.09
N ALA A 63 12.68 0.30 -33.89
CA ALA A 63 11.36 0.35 -33.27
C ALA A 63 10.32 0.44 -34.41
N LEU A 64 9.56 -0.63 -34.64
CA LEU A 64 8.42 -0.59 -35.55
C LEU A 64 7.51 0.58 -35.12
N PRO A 65 7.13 1.50 -36.03
CA PRO A 65 6.37 2.72 -35.69
C PRO A 65 5.08 2.47 -34.87
N GLY A 66 4.52 1.26 -34.90
CA GLY A 66 3.36 0.87 -34.12
C GLY A 66 3.62 0.65 -32.62
N THR A 67 4.81 0.21 -32.20
CA THR A 67 5.06 -0.19 -30.80
C THR A 67 5.09 1.01 -29.84
N LEU A 68 5.67 2.15 -30.27
CA LEU A 68 5.69 3.39 -29.49
C LEU A 68 4.30 4.05 -29.42
N SER A 69 3.51 3.95 -30.50
CA SER A 69 2.10 4.40 -30.51
C SER A 69 1.26 3.61 -29.51
N LEU A 70 1.35 2.28 -29.56
CA LEU A 70 0.61 1.37 -28.67
C LEU A 70 0.97 1.57 -27.20
N LEU A 71 2.24 1.81 -26.88
CA LEU A 71 2.64 2.10 -25.51
C LEU A 71 2.12 3.47 -25.04
N SER A 72 2.08 4.48 -25.91
CA SER A 72 1.45 5.75 -25.53
C SER A 72 -0.04 5.59 -25.26
N GLU A 73 -0.75 4.93 -26.16
CA GLU A 73 -2.18 4.63 -25.99
C GLU A 73 -2.46 3.84 -24.69
N ALA A 74 -1.58 2.90 -24.33
CA ALA A 74 -1.69 2.16 -23.07
C ALA A 74 -1.63 3.08 -21.85
N TYR A 75 -0.67 4.00 -21.80
CA TYR A 75 -0.57 4.97 -20.69
C TYR A 75 -1.70 6.00 -20.70
N ASP A 76 -2.13 6.45 -21.88
CA ASP A 76 -3.26 7.37 -22.01
C ASP A 76 -4.53 6.71 -21.47
N ARG A 77 -4.74 5.43 -21.79
CA ARG A 77 -5.83 4.63 -21.20
C ARG A 77 -5.70 4.50 -19.68
N CYS A 78 -4.48 4.33 -19.15
CA CYS A 78 -4.26 4.36 -17.70
C CYS A 78 -4.67 5.71 -17.09
N GLY A 79 -4.36 6.81 -17.77
CA GLY A 79 -4.75 8.15 -17.37
C GLY A 79 -6.26 8.37 -17.34
N GLU A 80 -6.97 7.88 -18.37
CA GLU A 80 -8.44 7.93 -18.44
C GLU A 80 -9.09 7.19 -17.26
N VAL A 81 -8.64 5.97 -16.97
CA VAL A 81 -9.14 5.17 -15.84
C VAL A 81 -8.86 5.89 -14.52
N CYS A 82 -7.66 6.45 -14.35
CA CYS A 82 -7.33 7.23 -13.15
C CYS A 82 -8.23 8.47 -12.98
N ALA A 83 -8.49 9.20 -14.07
CA ALA A 83 -9.37 10.37 -14.06
C ALA A 83 -10.83 10.03 -13.74
N GLU A 84 -11.30 8.88 -14.19
CA GLU A 84 -12.67 8.39 -13.96
C GLU A 84 -12.89 7.97 -12.50
N TYR A 85 -11.98 7.15 -11.96
CA TYR A 85 -12.20 6.46 -10.68
C TYR A 85 -11.53 7.13 -9.47
N ALA A 86 -10.50 7.98 -9.66
CA ALA A 86 -9.79 8.61 -8.55
C ALA A 86 -9.51 10.11 -8.79
N LYS A 87 -10.57 10.90 -8.98
CA LYS A 87 -10.51 12.33 -9.33
C LYS A 87 -9.48 13.14 -8.53
N THR A 88 -9.50 13.07 -7.20
CA THR A 88 -8.56 13.84 -6.35
C THR A 88 -7.12 13.38 -6.53
N PHE A 89 -6.90 12.06 -6.62
CA PHE A 89 -5.58 11.49 -6.88
C PHE A 89 -5.06 11.90 -8.27
N TYR A 90 -5.90 11.76 -9.29
CA TYR A 90 -5.61 12.18 -10.66
C TYR A 90 -5.17 13.65 -10.72
N LEU A 91 -5.91 14.56 -10.07
CA LEU A 91 -5.53 15.97 -9.99
C LEU A 91 -4.16 16.16 -9.32
N GLY A 92 -3.85 15.41 -8.26
CA GLY A 92 -2.53 15.42 -7.63
C GLY A 92 -1.41 15.00 -8.59
N THR A 93 -1.65 13.97 -9.41
CA THR A 93 -0.64 13.51 -10.40
C THR A 93 -0.32 14.56 -11.48
N LEU A 94 -1.18 15.57 -11.68
CA LEU A 94 -0.92 16.65 -12.63
C LEU A 94 0.22 17.57 -12.20
N LEU A 95 0.64 17.51 -10.94
CA LEU A 95 1.82 18.22 -10.41
C LEU A 95 3.15 17.51 -10.73
N MET A 96 3.10 16.27 -11.21
CA MET A 96 4.28 15.49 -11.57
C MET A 96 4.74 15.77 -13.00
N THR A 97 5.99 15.44 -13.30
CA THR A 97 6.49 15.36 -14.69
C THR A 97 5.67 14.34 -15.49
N SER A 98 5.61 14.50 -16.81
CA SER A 98 4.83 13.61 -17.70
C SER A 98 5.21 12.13 -17.53
N GLU A 99 6.50 11.86 -17.42
CA GLU A 99 7.04 10.51 -17.23
C GLU A 99 6.56 9.86 -15.92
N ARG A 100 6.77 10.54 -14.79
CA ARG A 100 6.36 10.04 -13.46
C ARG A 100 4.86 9.89 -13.34
N ARG A 101 4.11 10.86 -13.89
CA ARG A 101 2.65 10.83 -13.92
C ARG A 101 2.12 9.57 -14.61
N ARG A 102 2.65 9.26 -15.80
CA ARG A 102 2.27 8.08 -16.58
C ARG A 102 2.59 6.78 -15.83
N ALA A 103 3.76 6.69 -15.21
CA ALA A 103 4.13 5.55 -14.37
C ALA A 103 3.20 5.37 -13.16
N ILE A 104 2.84 6.46 -12.46
CA ILE A 104 1.88 6.42 -11.35
C ILE A 104 0.49 5.98 -11.82
N TRP A 105 0.04 6.41 -13.01
CA TRP A 105 -1.23 5.93 -13.57
C TRP A 105 -1.20 4.43 -13.86
N ALA A 106 -0.10 3.89 -14.39
CA ALA A 106 0.04 2.47 -14.63
C ALA A 106 -0.03 1.66 -13.32
N ILE A 107 0.65 2.12 -12.27
CA ILE A 107 0.57 1.51 -10.92
C ILE A 107 -0.86 1.58 -10.39
N TYR A 108 -1.49 2.76 -10.42
CA TYR A 108 -2.88 2.95 -9.95
C TYR A 108 -3.85 1.98 -10.64
N VAL A 109 -3.76 1.87 -11.97
CA VAL A 109 -4.65 0.99 -12.74
C VAL A 109 -4.41 -0.48 -12.41
N TRP A 110 -3.16 -0.90 -12.18
CA TRP A 110 -2.90 -2.26 -11.73
C TRP A 110 -3.50 -2.52 -10.34
N CYS A 111 -3.33 -1.59 -9.40
CA CYS A 111 -3.92 -1.70 -8.06
C CYS A 111 -5.46 -1.78 -8.14
N ARG A 112 -6.08 -0.91 -8.95
CA ARG A 112 -7.54 -0.89 -9.16
C ARG A 112 -8.06 -2.21 -9.74
N ARG A 113 -7.38 -2.75 -10.76
CA ARG A 113 -7.76 -4.04 -11.36
C ARG A 113 -7.61 -5.19 -10.39
N THR A 114 -6.63 -5.12 -9.49
CA THR A 114 -6.41 -6.11 -8.43
C THR A 114 -7.54 -6.08 -7.41
N ASP A 115 -7.91 -4.88 -6.94
CA ASP A 115 -9.04 -4.61 -6.03
C ASP A 115 -10.38 -5.08 -6.61
N GLU A 116 -10.65 -4.79 -7.90
CA GLU A 116 -11.87 -5.21 -8.59
C GLU A 116 -12.06 -6.74 -8.67
N LEU A 117 -11.01 -7.54 -8.48
CA LEU A 117 -11.15 -8.99 -8.42
C LEU A 117 -11.98 -9.44 -7.21
N VAL A 118 -11.90 -8.71 -6.09
CA VAL A 118 -12.55 -9.09 -4.83
C VAL A 118 -13.65 -8.12 -4.39
N ASP A 119 -13.70 -6.92 -4.95
CA ASP A 119 -14.75 -5.92 -4.69
C ASP A 119 -15.63 -5.59 -5.91
N GLY A 120 -15.31 -6.11 -7.10
CA GLY A 120 -16.10 -5.88 -8.30
C GLY A 120 -17.45 -6.63 -8.33
N PRO A 121 -18.29 -6.39 -9.36
CA PRO A 121 -19.60 -7.04 -9.49
C PRO A 121 -19.57 -8.57 -9.49
N ASN A 122 -18.41 -9.16 -9.81
CA ASN A 122 -18.19 -10.61 -9.83
C ASN A 122 -17.45 -11.15 -8.59
N ALA A 123 -17.27 -10.32 -7.56
CA ALA A 123 -16.57 -10.67 -6.32
C ALA A 123 -17.11 -11.95 -5.65
N SER A 124 -18.42 -12.17 -5.68
CA SER A 124 -19.07 -13.39 -5.15
C SER A 124 -18.67 -14.68 -5.86
N HIS A 125 -18.06 -14.58 -7.04
CA HIS A 125 -17.64 -15.70 -7.87
C HIS A 125 -16.12 -15.85 -7.98
N ILE A 126 -15.35 -14.97 -7.33
CA ILE A 126 -13.90 -15.05 -7.35
C ILE A 126 -13.45 -16.29 -6.59
N THR A 127 -12.45 -16.98 -7.13
CA THR A 127 -11.86 -18.18 -6.53
C THR A 127 -10.41 -17.89 -6.16
N PRO A 128 -9.84 -18.58 -5.16
CA PRO A 128 -8.40 -18.51 -4.89
C PRO A 128 -7.56 -18.72 -6.17
N THR A 129 -7.99 -19.64 -7.04
CA THR A 129 -7.35 -19.90 -8.34
C THR A 129 -7.33 -18.68 -9.28
N ALA A 130 -8.31 -17.77 -9.18
CA ALA A 130 -8.28 -16.53 -9.95
C ALA A 130 -7.16 -15.60 -9.47
N LEU A 131 -6.91 -15.52 -8.16
CA LEU A 131 -5.78 -14.77 -7.60
C LEU A 131 -4.44 -15.43 -7.94
N ASP A 132 -4.37 -16.77 -8.00
CA ASP A 132 -3.15 -17.47 -8.45
C ASP A 132 -2.83 -17.17 -9.92
N ARG A 133 -3.85 -17.09 -10.78
CA ARG A 133 -3.66 -16.66 -12.17
C ARG A 133 -3.24 -15.19 -12.27
N TRP A 134 -3.77 -14.33 -11.40
CA TRP A 134 -3.40 -12.92 -11.34
C TRP A 134 -1.94 -12.75 -10.90
N GLU A 135 -1.49 -13.52 -9.89
CA GLU A 135 -0.09 -13.55 -9.48
C GLU A 135 0.83 -14.09 -10.59
N SER A 136 0.45 -15.17 -11.28
CA SER A 136 1.22 -15.64 -12.45
C SER A 136 1.33 -14.58 -13.54
N ARG A 137 0.27 -13.81 -13.77
CA ARG A 137 0.26 -12.71 -14.74
C ARG A 137 1.16 -11.55 -14.30
N LEU A 138 1.21 -11.24 -13.02
CA LEU A 138 2.17 -10.30 -12.43
C LEU A 138 3.62 -10.76 -12.69
N GLU A 139 3.94 -12.03 -12.48
CA GLU A 139 5.28 -12.59 -12.78
C GLU A 139 5.65 -12.48 -14.27
N ASP A 140 4.69 -12.70 -15.16
CA ASP A 140 4.92 -12.57 -16.61
C ASP A 140 5.16 -11.11 -17.00
N LEU A 141 4.37 -10.19 -16.45
CA LEU A 141 4.53 -8.75 -16.64
C LEU A 141 5.92 -8.26 -16.23
N PHE A 142 6.40 -8.66 -15.03
CA PHE A 142 7.73 -8.27 -14.53
C PHE A 142 8.87 -8.92 -15.33
N ARG A 143 8.59 -10.00 -16.08
CA ARG A 143 9.52 -10.62 -17.05
C ARG A 143 9.41 -10.03 -18.46
N GLY A 144 8.65 -8.94 -18.65
CA GLY A 144 8.49 -8.29 -19.95
C GLY A 144 7.49 -9.00 -20.88
N ARG A 145 6.56 -9.79 -20.34
CA ARG A 145 5.53 -10.52 -21.10
C ARG A 145 4.13 -10.05 -20.68
N PRO A 146 3.73 -8.80 -21.01
CA PRO A 146 2.42 -8.28 -20.66
C PRO A 146 1.30 -9.04 -21.36
N PHE A 147 0.16 -9.24 -20.69
CA PHE A 147 -0.99 -9.92 -21.27
C PHE A 147 -1.89 -8.98 -22.10
N ASP A 148 -1.99 -7.70 -21.70
CA ASP A 148 -2.77 -6.67 -22.40
C ASP A 148 -2.08 -5.30 -22.38
N MET A 149 -2.74 -4.26 -22.91
CA MET A 149 -2.20 -2.90 -22.96
C MET A 149 -1.91 -2.29 -21.59
N LEU A 150 -2.75 -2.54 -20.59
CA LEU A 150 -2.57 -1.97 -19.25
C LEU A 150 -1.38 -2.64 -18.55
N ASP A 151 -1.19 -3.94 -18.78
CA ASP A 151 0.02 -4.65 -18.38
C ASP A 151 1.26 -4.12 -19.10
N ALA A 152 1.15 -3.76 -20.38
CA ALA A 152 2.28 -3.22 -21.14
C ALA A 152 2.76 -1.88 -20.56
N ALA A 153 1.83 -1.01 -20.12
CA ALA A 153 2.18 0.24 -19.43
C ALA A 153 2.95 -0.01 -18.12
N LEU A 154 2.48 -0.94 -17.28
CA LEU A 154 3.19 -1.26 -16.04
C LEU A 154 4.50 -2.02 -16.31
N SER A 155 4.54 -2.91 -17.29
CA SER A 155 5.76 -3.62 -17.70
C SER A 155 6.85 -2.64 -18.13
N ASP A 156 6.50 -1.63 -18.95
CA ASP A 156 7.41 -0.54 -19.29
C ASP A 156 7.81 0.29 -18.05
N THR A 157 6.87 0.61 -17.16
CA THR A 157 7.14 1.34 -15.91
C THR A 157 8.21 0.64 -15.05
N VAL A 158 8.08 -0.67 -14.80
CA VAL A 158 9.02 -1.41 -13.93
C VAL A 158 10.39 -1.61 -14.57
N THR A 159 10.54 -1.36 -15.88
CA THR A 159 11.86 -1.33 -16.54
C THR A 159 12.57 0.01 -16.38
N LYS A 160 11.81 1.11 -16.21
CA LYS A 160 12.32 2.49 -16.11
C LYS A 160 12.58 2.93 -14.68
N PHE A 161 11.82 2.41 -13.73
CA PHE A 161 11.90 2.76 -12.32
C PHE A 161 12.35 1.55 -11.49
N PRO A 162 13.09 1.76 -10.37
CA PRO A 162 13.55 0.68 -9.49
C PRO A 162 12.42 0.15 -8.59
N VAL A 163 11.33 -0.30 -9.22
CA VAL A 163 10.15 -0.84 -8.55
C VAL A 163 10.34 -2.33 -8.33
N ASP A 164 10.27 -2.77 -7.08
CA ASP A 164 10.33 -4.19 -6.73
C ASP A 164 8.97 -4.87 -6.89
N ILE A 165 8.98 -6.18 -7.15
CA ILE A 165 7.75 -6.97 -7.30
C ILE A 165 7.09 -7.28 -5.95
N GLN A 166 7.82 -7.25 -4.82
CA GLN A 166 7.28 -7.70 -3.54
C GLN A 166 6.03 -6.94 -3.09
N PRO A 167 5.94 -5.59 -3.16
CA PRO A 167 4.72 -4.89 -2.80
C PRO A 167 3.49 -5.30 -3.63
N PHE A 168 3.69 -5.72 -4.89
CA PHE A 168 2.61 -6.21 -5.75
C PHE A 168 2.11 -7.58 -5.30
N ARG A 169 3.02 -8.50 -4.99
CA ARG A 169 2.66 -9.81 -4.41
C ARG A 169 1.95 -9.64 -3.07
N ASP A 170 2.45 -8.73 -2.24
CA ASP A 170 1.86 -8.41 -0.94
C ASP A 170 0.43 -7.87 -1.09
N MET A 171 0.15 -7.01 -2.07
CA MET A 171 -1.22 -6.57 -2.35
C MET A 171 -2.14 -7.73 -2.74
N ILE A 172 -1.65 -8.68 -3.54
CA ILE A 172 -2.42 -9.89 -3.89
C ILE A 172 -2.72 -10.74 -2.64
N GLU A 173 -1.79 -10.84 -1.68
CA GLU A 173 -2.07 -11.51 -0.40
C GLU A 173 -3.16 -10.78 0.39
N GLY A 174 -3.21 -9.44 0.34
CA GLY A 174 -4.33 -8.65 0.87
C GLY A 174 -5.67 -9.10 0.28
N MET A 175 -5.74 -9.24 -1.04
CA MET A 175 -6.94 -9.73 -1.72
C MET A 175 -7.30 -11.17 -1.30
N ARG A 176 -6.31 -12.02 -1.06
CA ARG A 176 -6.53 -13.39 -0.52
C ARG A 176 -7.10 -13.34 0.89
N MET A 177 -6.67 -12.38 1.72
CA MET A 177 -7.26 -12.17 3.04
C MET A 177 -8.73 -11.79 2.95
N ASP A 178 -9.10 -10.93 1.99
CA ASP A 178 -10.49 -10.52 1.80
C ASP A 178 -11.47 -11.64 1.45
N LEU A 179 -10.97 -12.75 0.88
CA LEU A 179 -11.82 -13.91 0.57
C LEU A 179 -12.20 -14.73 1.82
N ARG A 180 -11.40 -14.66 2.88
CA ARG A 180 -11.51 -15.58 4.04
C ARG A 180 -11.74 -14.86 5.36
N LYS A 181 -11.31 -13.61 5.49
CA LYS A 181 -11.24 -12.89 6.76
C LYS A 181 -12.21 -11.72 6.76
N SER A 182 -12.97 -11.63 7.83
CA SER A 182 -14.01 -10.60 8.00
C SER A 182 -14.00 -9.96 9.39
N ARG A 183 -13.12 -10.45 10.28
CA ARG A 183 -12.89 -9.96 11.64
C ARG A 183 -11.40 -9.98 11.94
N TYR A 184 -10.94 -9.03 12.73
CA TYR A 184 -9.53 -8.86 13.10
C TYR A 184 -9.38 -8.92 14.61
N LYS A 185 -8.57 -9.86 15.10
CA LYS A 185 -8.46 -10.14 16.54
C LYS A 185 -7.99 -8.92 17.32
N ASN A 186 -7.00 -8.22 16.77
CA ASN A 186 -6.33 -7.08 17.37
C ASN A 186 -5.82 -6.10 16.31
N PHE A 187 -5.25 -4.98 16.76
CA PHE A 187 -4.72 -3.98 15.84
C PHE A 187 -3.53 -4.49 15.01
N ASP A 188 -2.70 -5.41 15.52
CA ASP A 188 -1.58 -5.97 14.74
C ASP A 188 -2.07 -6.69 13.48
N GLU A 189 -3.12 -7.51 13.60
CA GLU A 189 -3.74 -8.15 12.43
C GLU A 189 -4.38 -7.13 11.46
N LEU A 190 -4.98 -6.07 11.99
CA LEU A 190 -5.58 -5.01 11.18
C LEU A 190 -4.51 -4.17 10.47
N TYR A 191 -3.40 -3.90 11.15
CA TYR A 191 -2.23 -3.22 10.61
C TYR A 191 -1.68 -3.99 9.42
N LEU A 192 -1.50 -5.31 9.56
CA LEU A 192 -1.03 -6.16 8.45
C LEU A 192 -1.95 -6.10 7.24
N TYR A 193 -3.27 -6.10 7.48
CA TYR A 193 -4.24 -5.92 6.41
C TYR A 193 -4.10 -4.53 5.74
N CYS A 194 -4.02 -3.46 6.53
CA CYS A 194 -3.84 -2.10 6.01
C CYS A 194 -2.53 -1.96 5.22
N TYR A 195 -1.46 -2.63 5.66
CA TYR A 195 -0.23 -2.76 4.90
C TYR A 195 -0.52 -3.36 3.53
N TYR A 196 -1.10 -4.56 3.47
CA TYR A 196 -1.29 -5.27 2.21
C TYR A 196 -2.15 -4.50 1.21
N VAL A 197 -3.29 -3.94 1.64
CA VAL A 197 -4.26 -3.32 0.71
C VAL A 197 -4.00 -1.84 0.41
N ALA A 198 -3.15 -1.17 1.18
CA ALA A 198 -2.89 0.26 0.99
C ALA A 198 -1.44 0.70 1.24
N GLY A 199 -0.77 0.16 2.26
CA GLY A 199 0.64 0.44 2.54
C GLY A 199 1.57 0.08 1.36
N THR A 200 1.29 -1.06 0.72
CA THR A 200 2.00 -1.53 -0.49
C THR A 200 1.97 -0.51 -1.62
N VAL A 201 0.85 0.21 -1.81
CA VAL A 201 0.72 1.25 -2.84
C VAL A 201 1.71 2.39 -2.60
N GLY A 202 1.94 2.76 -1.34
CA GLY A 202 2.99 3.71 -0.96
C GLY A 202 4.38 3.20 -1.38
N LEU A 203 4.69 1.93 -1.07
CA LEU A 203 5.97 1.32 -1.44
C LEU A 203 6.18 1.22 -2.96
N MET A 204 5.13 0.95 -3.74
CA MET A 204 5.19 0.95 -5.21
C MET A 204 5.48 2.34 -5.78
N SER A 205 5.00 3.40 -5.11
CA SER A 205 5.01 4.77 -5.63
C SER A 205 6.31 5.52 -5.36
N VAL A 206 6.98 5.24 -4.24
CA VAL A 206 8.23 5.93 -3.84
C VAL A 206 9.32 5.89 -4.93
N PRO A 207 9.65 4.74 -5.55
CA PRO A 207 10.62 4.68 -6.65
C PRO A 207 10.30 5.60 -7.83
N VAL A 208 9.02 5.82 -8.11
CA VAL A 208 8.54 6.63 -9.24
C VAL A 208 8.56 8.10 -8.90
N MET A 209 8.06 8.47 -7.71
CA MET A 209 8.06 9.85 -7.23
C MET A 209 9.49 10.36 -7.03
N GLY A 210 10.38 9.49 -6.55
CA GLY A 210 11.78 9.81 -6.26
C GLY A 210 11.94 10.62 -4.98
N ILE A 211 13.18 10.70 -4.51
CA ILE A 211 13.57 11.50 -3.34
C ILE A 211 14.37 12.70 -3.85
N ALA A 212 14.03 13.89 -3.36
CA ALA A 212 14.71 15.12 -3.77
C ALA A 212 16.21 15.05 -3.40
N PRO A 213 17.14 15.45 -4.29
CA PRO A 213 18.58 15.35 -4.03
C PRO A 213 19.07 16.14 -2.80
N ASP A 214 18.34 17.19 -2.41
CA ASP A 214 18.61 18.05 -1.26
C ASP A 214 17.83 17.64 0.00
N SER A 215 17.00 16.60 -0.09
CA SER A 215 16.29 16.06 1.07
C SER A 215 17.26 15.56 2.13
N GLN A 216 16.97 15.88 3.39
CA GLN A 216 17.71 15.37 4.55
C GLN A 216 17.14 14.05 5.06
N ALA A 217 16.03 13.59 4.49
CA ALA A 217 15.40 12.32 4.85
C ALA A 217 16.23 11.14 4.31
N THR A 218 16.28 10.04 5.07
CA THR A 218 16.86 8.81 4.55
C THR A 218 15.85 8.13 3.62
N THR A 219 16.34 7.33 2.68
CA THR A 219 15.45 6.52 1.82
C THR A 219 14.47 5.70 2.65
N GLU A 220 14.96 5.09 3.74
CA GLU A 220 14.14 4.35 4.69
C GLU A 220 13.03 5.21 5.33
N SER A 221 13.34 6.43 5.79
CA SER A 221 12.33 7.29 6.40
C SER A 221 11.26 7.73 5.41
N VAL A 222 11.62 7.95 4.14
CA VAL A 222 10.64 8.24 3.08
C VAL A 222 9.72 7.05 2.82
N TYR A 223 10.26 5.83 2.75
CA TYR A 223 9.43 4.63 2.61
C TYR A 223 8.51 4.40 3.81
N ASN A 224 9.00 4.62 5.04
CA ASN A 224 8.18 4.54 6.25
C ASN A 224 7.05 5.59 6.24
N ALA A 225 7.33 6.81 5.79
CA ALA A 225 6.32 7.86 5.66
C ALA A 225 5.26 7.50 4.60
N ALA A 226 5.67 6.97 3.44
CA ALA A 226 4.75 6.52 2.39
C ALA A 226 3.87 5.34 2.86
N LEU A 227 4.46 4.39 3.58
CA LEU A 227 3.75 3.29 4.24
C LEU A 227 2.71 3.82 5.24
N ALA A 228 3.13 4.73 6.12
CA ALA A 228 2.26 5.35 7.12
C ALA A 228 1.07 6.07 6.46
N LEU A 229 1.30 6.78 5.34
CA LEU A 229 0.23 7.43 4.58
C LEU A 229 -0.79 6.42 4.04
N GLY A 230 -0.32 5.29 3.49
CA GLY A 230 -1.18 4.21 3.02
C GLY A 230 -2.04 3.63 4.15
N ILE A 231 -1.42 3.35 5.30
CA ILE A 231 -2.13 2.86 6.49
C ILE A 231 -3.15 3.89 7.00
N ALA A 232 -2.78 5.17 7.09
CA ALA A 232 -3.67 6.24 7.54
C ALA A 232 -4.92 6.36 6.66
N ASN A 233 -4.72 6.31 5.33
CA ASN A 233 -5.81 6.34 4.37
C ASN A 233 -6.73 5.12 4.50
N GLN A 234 -6.17 3.93 4.70
CA GLN A 234 -6.98 2.72 4.83
C GLN A 234 -7.76 2.67 6.14
N LEU A 235 -7.14 3.08 7.26
CA LEU A 235 -7.85 3.27 8.51
C LEU A 235 -8.98 4.29 8.35
N THR A 236 -8.75 5.36 7.59
CA THR A 236 -9.80 6.35 7.31
C THR A 236 -10.96 5.75 6.50
N ASN A 237 -10.68 4.92 5.49
CA ASN A 237 -11.72 4.20 4.75
C ASN A 237 -12.54 3.29 5.68
N ILE A 238 -11.86 2.46 6.49
CA ILE A 238 -12.51 1.58 7.47
C ILE A 238 -13.42 2.37 8.43
N LEU A 239 -12.95 3.52 8.94
CA LEU A 239 -13.73 4.32 9.89
C LEU A 239 -14.89 5.07 9.24
N ARG A 240 -14.76 5.42 7.95
CA ARG A 240 -15.83 6.05 7.16
C ARG A 240 -16.93 5.05 6.81
N ASP A 241 -16.55 3.81 6.50
CA ASP A 241 -17.40 2.85 5.81
C ASP A 241 -17.93 1.71 6.71
N VAL A 242 -17.74 1.80 8.04
CA VAL A 242 -18.20 0.81 9.04
C VAL A 242 -19.60 0.27 8.76
N GLY A 243 -20.57 1.15 8.50
CA GLY A 243 -21.96 0.74 8.27
C GLY A 243 -22.17 0.00 6.94
N GLU A 244 -21.39 0.33 5.92
CA GLU A 244 -21.41 -0.38 4.63
C GLU A 244 -20.79 -1.77 4.76
N ASP A 245 -19.63 -1.85 5.43
CA ASP A 245 -18.96 -3.11 5.72
C ASP A 245 -19.82 -4.04 6.57
N ALA A 246 -20.49 -3.48 7.58
CA ALA A 246 -21.42 -4.21 8.45
C ALA A 246 -22.56 -4.87 7.65
N ARG A 247 -23.13 -4.17 6.65
CA ARG A 247 -24.16 -4.74 5.76
C ARG A 247 -23.63 -5.88 4.88
N ARG A 248 -22.33 -5.90 4.61
CA ARG A 248 -21.63 -7.00 3.92
C ARG A 248 -21.16 -8.09 4.89
N GLY A 249 -21.50 -7.99 6.18
CA GLY A 249 -21.11 -8.94 7.22
C GLY A 249 -19.63 -8.87 7.59
N ARG A 250 -18.98 -7.70 7.39
CA ARG A 250 -17.57 -7.45 7.70
C ARG A 250 -17.44 -6.47 8.87
N VAL A 251 -16.48 -6.72 9.75
CA VAL A 251 -16.11 -5.83 10.87
C VAL A 251 -14.59 -5.75 10.94
N TYR A 252 -14.02 -4.68 10.35
CA TYR A 252 -12.56 -4.47 10.34
C TYR A 252 -12.01 -4.01 11.69
N LEU A 253 -12.85 -3.41 12.53
CA LEU A 253 -12.45 -2.86 13.83
C LEU A 253 -11.87 -3.97 14.74
N PRO A 254 -10.77 -3.70 15.48
CA PRO A 254 -10.13 -4.70 16.32
C PRO A 254 -11.08 -5.26 17.38
N GLN A 255 -11.23 -6.58 17.40
CA GLN A 255 -12.23 -7.27 18.23
C GLN A 255 -11.90 -7.20 19.73
N ASP A 256 -10.62 -7.25 20.09
CA ASP A 256 -10.16 -7.05 21.46
C ASP A 256 -10.47 -5.63 21.99
N GLU A 257 -10.32 -4.60 21.15
CA GLU A 257 -10.62 -3.22 21.51
C GLU A 257 -12.12 -2.94 21.57
N LEU A 258 -12.92 -3.56 20.69
CA LEU A 258 -14.38 -3.54 20.79
C LEU A 258 -14.82 -4.15 22.13
N ALA A 259 -14.30 -5.33 22.48
CA ALA A 259 -14.62 -6.00 23.73
C ALA A 259 -14.21 -5.16 24.96
N GLN A 260 -13.03 -4.53 24.93
CA GLN A 260 -12.57 -3.61 25.98
C GLN A 260 -13.50 -2.39 26.15
N ALA A 261 -14.08 -1.89 25.05
CA ALA A 261 -15.07 -0.82 25.08
C ALA A 261 -16.48 -1.30 25.47
N GLY A 262 -16.66 -2.60 25.69
CA GLY A 262 -17.95 -3.22 25.98
C GLY A 262 -18.91 -3.16 24.79
N LEU A 263 -18.36 -3.37 23.59
CA LEU A 263 -19.04 -3.47 22.30
C LEU A 263 -18.82 -4.86 21.70
N SER A 264 -19.74 -5.29 20.86
CA SER A 264 -19.75 -6.56 20.14
C SER A 264 -20.11 -6.35 18.67
N ASP A 265 -19.94 -7.37 17.84
CA ASP A 265 -20.38 -7.36 16.44
C ASP A 265 -21.88 -7.00 16.32
N ASP A 266 -22.72 -7.46 17.24
CA ASP A 266 -24.16 -7.14 17.25
C ASP A 266 -24.43 -5.64 17.43
N ASP A 267 -23.62 -4.94 18.25
CA ASP A 267 -23.71 -3.49 18.40
C ASP A 267 -23.35 -2.77 17.09
N ILE A 268 -22.39 -3.30 16.32
CA ILE A 268 -21.98 -2.77 15.02
C ILE A 268 -23.10 -2.98 13.99
N PHE A 269 -23.70 -4.18 13.96
CA PHE A 269 -24.79 -4.50 13.04
C PHE A 269 -26.08 -3.75 13.36
N ALA A 270 -26.33 -3.44 14.64
CA ALA A 270 -27.47 -2.61 15.04
C ALA A 270 -27.35 -1.16 14.54
N GLY A 271 -26.13 -0.66 14.30
CA GLY A 271 -25.88 0.67 13.77
C GLY A 271 -26.23 1.81 14.74
N GLU A 272 -26.30 1.53 16.04
CA GLU A 272 -26.67 2.52 17.06
C GLU A 272 -25.46 3.33 17.55
N VAL A 273 -25.56 4.66 17.44
CA VAL A 273 -24.47 5.58 17.85
C VAL A 273 -24.55 5.88 19.36
N THR A 274 -24.07 4.94 20.17
CA THR A 274 -24.02 5.07 21.64
C THR A 274 -22.85 5.94 22.13
N ILE A 275 -22.84 6.29 23.43
CA ILE A 275 -21.70 6.98 24.05
C ILE A 275 -20.43 6.11 24.03
N LYS A 276 -20.58 4.80 24.28
CA LYS A 276 -19.47 3.83 24.21
C LYS A 276 -18.87 3.81 22.80
N TRP A 277 -19.73 3.71 21.78
CA TRP A 277 -19.33 3.78 20.37
C TRP A 277 -18.56 5.06 20.04
N ARG A 278 -19.06 6.23 20.45
CA ARG A 278 -18.37 7.51 20.21
C ARG A 278 -16.99 7.56 20.87
N ASN A 279 -16.85 7.02 22.07
CA ASN A 279 -15.56 6.97 22.76
C ASN A 279 -14.59 5.99 22.07
N PHE A 280 -15.07 4.83 21.67
CA PHE A 280 -14.31 3.87 20.88
C PHE A 280 -13.80 4.49 19.57
N MET A 281 -14.69 5.12 18.79
CA MET A 281 -14.34 5.74 17.52
C MET A 281 -13.35 6.89 17.66
N LYS A 282 -13.41 7.68 18.75
CA LYS A 282 -12.40 8.71 19.03
C LYS A 282 -10.99 8.13 19.14
N ASN A 283 -10.84 6.96 19.75
CA ASN A 283 -9.53 6.30 19.86
C ASN A 283 -9.03 5.82 18.50
N GLN A 284 -9.92 5.26 17.67
CA GLN A 284 -9.55 4.83 16.31
C GLN A 284 -9.19 6.02 15.41
N ILE A 285 -9.93 7.13 15.49
CA ILE A 285 -9.63 8.36 14.76
C ILE A 285 -8.28 8.93 15.21
N LYS A 286 -7.99 8.91 16.53
CA LYS A 286 -6.69 9.33 17.05
C LYS A 286 -5.56 8.49 16.45
N ARG A 287 -5.75 7.18 16.36
CA ARG A 287 -4.77 6.26 15.73
C ARG A 287 -4.54 6.60 14.26
N ALA A 288 -5.60 6.79 13.47
CA ALA A 288 -5.45 7.18 12.07
C ALA A 288 -4.68 8.50 11.91
N ARG A 289 -4.94 9.48 12.78
CA ARG A 289 -4.20 10.75 12.82
C ARG A 289 -2.72 10.56 13.15
N MET A 290 -2.38 9.69 14.10
CA MET A 290 -0.97 9.38 14.39
C MET A 290 -0.21 8.87 13.15
N PHE A 291 -0.85 8.06 12.30
CA PHE A 291 -0.23 7.62 11.05
C PHE A 291 -0.11 8.75 10.01
N PHE A 292 -1.06 9.69 9.96
CA PHE A 292 -0.89 10.91 9.15
C PHE A 292 0.29 11.76 9.66
N ASP A 293 0.41 11.96 10.97
CA ASP A 293 1.53 12.72 11.56
C ASP A 293 2.88 12.03 11.24
N MET A 294 2.92 10.69 11.25
CA MET A 294 4.11 9.93 10.83
C MET A 294 4.43 10.13 9.35
N ALA A 295 3.41 10.18 8.49
CA ALA A 295 3.57 10.39 7.06
C ALA A 295 4.09 11.80 6.71
N GLU A 296 3.73 12.82 7.50
CA GLU A 296 4.21 14.18 7.29
C GLU A 296 5.74 14.31 7.42
N ASN A 297 6.40 13.42 8.18
CA ASN A 297 7.86 13.41 8.29
C ASN A 297 8.59 13.04 6.97
N GLY A 298 7.86 12.58 5.95
CA GLY A 298 8.40 12.27 4.63
C GLY A 298 8.28 13.39 3.60
N VAL A 299 7.68 14.52 3.96
CA VAL A 299 7.44 15.69 3.08
C VAL A 299 8.54 16.74 3.25
#